data_AF-A0A6J4VTY8-F1
#
_entry.id   AF-A0A6J4VTY8-F1
#
_cell.length_a   1.000
_cell.length_b   1.000
_cell.length_c   1.000
_cell.angle_alpha   90.00
_cell.angle_beta   90.00
_cell.angle_gamma   90.00
#
_symmetry.space_group_name_H-M   'P 1'
#
loop_
_entity.id
_entity.type
_entity.pdbx_description
1 polymer ?
#
loop_
_entity_poly.entity_id
_entity_poly.type
_entity_poly.pdbx_seq_one_letter_code
_entity_poly.pdbx_strand_id
1 'polypeptide(L)'
;MNLPPLQPVSNSHFYVSGDVTIDPSVAIAPGVILQADQNSHLRIGAGVCIGMGAILHACEGILEVETGANLGAGALVIGKGRIGANACIGPAATIFNCSVEWGQVVPPGSLLGDNSRLSNVQGGGTAATPAAPLASAQFAAAEATISTPAASEPSSDHNPPEPSAPPSPPSNQVLGQEHLNQLLGKLLPYRQSLS
;
A
#
# COMPACT_ATOMS: atom_id res chain seq x y z
N MET A 1 -54.82 6.04 -20.25
CA MET A 1 -53.36 6.23 -20.45
C MET A 1 -52.65 5.31 -19.49
N ASN A 2 -52.08 4.22 -20.01
CA ASN A 2 -51.26 3.30 -19.22
C ASN A 2 -49.83 3.81 -19.34
N LEU A 3 -49.33 4.48 -18.30
CA LEU A 3 -47.94 4.91 -18.27
C LEU A 3 -47.09 3.66 -18.01
N PRO A 4 -46.10 3.34 -18.85
CA PRO A 4 -45.17 2.27 -18.54
C PRO A 4 -44.55 2.56 -17.16
N PRO A 5 -44.33 1.52 -16.33
CA PRO A 5 -43.71 1.71 -15.03
C PRO A 5 -42.36 2.41 -15.23
N LEU A 6 -42.11 3.43 -14.42
CA LEU A 6 -40.80 4.09 -14.39
C LEU A 6 -39.76 3.00 -14.14
N GLN A 7 -38.93 2.73 -15.14
CA GLN A 7 -37.81 1.83 -14.92
C GLN A 7 -36.92 2.48 -13.85
N PRO A 8 -36.51 1.73 -12.82
CA PRO A 8 -35.54 2.25 -11.87
C PRO A 8 -34.34 2.78 -12.67
N VAL A 9 -33.90 4.00 -12.37
CA VAL A 9 -32.58 4.47 -12.80
C VAL A 9 -31.59 3.35 -12.48
N SER A 10 -30.99 2.75 -13.51
CA SER A 10 -29.95 1.74 -13.33
C SER A 10 -28.73 2.45 -12.77
N ASN A 11 -28.69 2.56 -11.45
CA ASN A 11 -27.60 3.10 -10.64
C ASN A 11 -26.43 2.10 -10.61
N SER A 12 -25.96 1.64 -11.77
CA SER A 12 -24.80 0.76 -11.80
C SER A 12 -23.60 1.59 -11.39
N HIS A 13 -23.26 1.55 -10.11
CA HIS A 13 -22.12 2.27 -9.55
C HIS A 13 -20.80 1.79 -10.18
N PHE A 14 -20.81 0.69 -10.94
CA PHE A 14 -19.67 0.15 -11.67
C PHE A 14 -20.12 -0.32 -13.08
N TYR A 15 -19.16 -0.43 -13.99
CA TYR A 15 -19.35 -0.91 -15.36
C TYR A 15 -18.68 -2.26 -15.56
N VAL A 16 -19.34 -3.17 -16.28
CA VAL A 16 -18.80 -4.49 -16.63
C VAL A 16 -18.99 -4.73 -18.12
N SER A 17 -17.94 -5.20 -18.80
CA SER A 17 -17.96 -5.53 -20.23
C SER A 17 -17.07 -6.72 -20.56
N GLY A 18 -17.54 -7.60 -21.46
CA GLY A 18 -16.82 -8.80 -21.87
C GLY A 18 -17.00 -9.99 -20.92
N ASP A 19 -16.08 -10.95 -21.01
CA ASP A 19 -16.09 -12.16 -20.20
C ASP A 19 -15.49 -11.90 -18.80
N VAL A 20 -16.37 -11.48 -17.88
CA VAL A 20 -16.03 -11.14 -16.50
C VAL A 20 -16.81 -12.03 -15.54
N THR A 21 -16.09 -12.79 -14.72
CA THR A 21 -16.67 -13.61 -13.64
C THR A 21 -16.40 -12.97 -12.30
N ILE A 22 -17.47 -12.63 -11.58
CA ILE A 22 -17.40 -11.95 -10.28
C ILE A 22 -18.02 -12.85 -9.22
N ASP A 23 -17.29 -13.13 -8.15
CA ASP A 23 -17.83 -13.84 -6.99
C ASP A 23 -18.90 -12.99 -6.25
N PRO A 24 -19.98 -13.58 -5.73
CA PRO A 24 -21.05 -12.83 -5.03
C PRO A 24 -20.60 -12.04 -3.80
N SER A 25 -19.46 -12.39 -3.20
CA SER A 25 -18.94 -11.73 -1.99
C SER A 25 -18.02 -10.54 -2.27
N VAL A 26 -17.77 -10.20 -3.54
CA VAL A 26 -16.89 -9.09 -3.93
C VAL A 26 -17.54 -7.75 -3.56
N ALA A 27 -16.76 -6.88 -2.90
CA ALA A 27 -17.16 -5.51 -2.64
C ALA A 27 -16.65 -4.60 -3.77
N ILE A 28 -17.57 -4.00 -4.52
CA ILE A 28 -17.25 -3.10 -5.66
C ILE A 28 -17.70 -1.69 -5.32
N ALA A 29 -16.74 -0.76 -5.23
CA ALA A 29 -17.02 0.65 -4.99
C ALA A 29 -17.48 1.38 -6.27
N PRO A 30 -18.01 2.62 -6.16
CA PRO A 30 -18.42 3.40 -7.31
C PRO A 30 -17.30 3.76 -8.30
N GLY A 31 -17.64 3.98 -9.56
CA GLY A 31 -16.72 4.32 -10.64
C GLY A 31 -15.83 3.18 -11.12
N VAL A 32 -16.01 1.95 -10.62
CA VAL A 32 -15.18 0.81 -11.03
C VAL A 32 -15.53 0.38 -12.46
N ILE A 33 -14.50 0.05 -13.25
CA ILE A 33 -14.64 -0.45 -14.62
C ILE A 33 -13.98 -1.84 -14.69
N LEU A 34 -14.77 -2.85 -15.05
CA LEU A 34 -14.31 -4.22 -15.28
C LEU A 34 -14.49 -4.53 -16.76
N GLN A 35 -13.40 -4.80 -17.45
CA GLN A 35 -13.43 -5.06 -18.89
C GLN A 35 -12.58 -6.28 -19.23
N ALA A 36 -13.10 -7.14 -20.10
CA ALA A 36 -12.34 -8.19 -20.75
C ALA A 36 -12.49 -8.06 -22.27
N ASP A 37 -11.36 -8.10 -22.99
CA ASP A 37 -11.34 -8.06 -24.46
C ASP A 37 -11.77 -9.41 -25.06
N GLN A 38 -11.86 -9.45 -26.39
CA GLN A 38 -12.11 -10.71 -27.12
C GLN A 38 -11.05 -11.76 -26.76
N ASN A 39 -11.50 -12.98 -26.47
CA ASN A 39 -10.66 -14.10 -26.02
C ASN A 39 -9.88 -13.85 -24.72
N SER A 40 -10.27 -12.84 -23.93
CA SER A 40 -9.69 -12.58 -22.62
C SER A 40 -10.72 -12.87 -21.53
N HIS A 41 -10.25 -13.24 -20.33
CA HIS A 41 -11.10 -13.58 -19.19
C HIS A 41 -10.66 -12.80 -17.96
N LEU A 42 -11.60 -12.14 -17.29
CA LEU A 42 -11.37 -11.48 -16.01
C LEU A 42 -12.10 -12.25 -14.91
N ARG A 43 -11.36 -12.81 -13.95
CA ARG A 43 -11.93 -13.56 -12.84
C ARG A 43 -11.62 -12.89 -11.51
N ILE A 44 -12.67 -12.62 -10.74
CA ILE A 44 -12.58 -11.98 -9.43
C ILE A 44 -13.06 -12.96 -8.37
N GLY A 45 -12.14 -13.36 -7.49
CA GLY A 45 -12.37 -14.31 -6.42
C GLY A 45 -13.17 -13.75 -5.24
N ALA A 46 -13.52 -14.64 -4.31
CA ALA A 46 -14.31 -14.29 -3.13
C ALA A 46 -13.61 -13.27 -2.22
N GLY A 47 -14.39 -12.39 -1.58
CA GLY A 47 -13.89 -11.43 -0.59
C GLY A 47 -12.94 -10.36 -1.13
N VAL A 48 -12.83 -10.21 -2.45
CA VAL A 48 -12.04 -9.13 -3.06
C VAL A 48 -12.72 -7.79 -2.81
N CYS A 49 -11.93 -6.78 -2.45
CA CYS A 49 -12.40 -5.40 -2.32
C CYS A 49 -11.82 -4.53 -3.43
N ILE A 50 -12.68 -3.86 -4.19
CA ILE A 50 -12.27 -2.98 -5.29
C ILE A 50 -12.60 -1.53 -4.95
N GLY A 51 -11.56 -0.73 -4.77
CA GLY A 51 -11.65 0.68 -4.42
C GLY A 51 -12.29 1.54 -5.52
N MET A 52 -12.84 2.68 -5.10
CA MET A 52 -13.54 3.62 -5.98
C MET A 52 -12.68 4.00 -7.19
N GLY A 53 -13.27 4.00 -8.39
CA GLY A 53 -12.58 4.41 -9.62
C GLY A 53 -11.48 3.46 -10.10
N ALA A 54 -11.35 2.27 -9.51
CA ALA A 54 -10.38 1.28 -10.00
C ALA A 54 -10.82 0.71 -11.35
N ILE A 55 -9.84 0.40 -12.20
CA ILE A 55 -10.06 -0.10 -13.56
C ILE A 55 -9.30 -1.41 -13.71
N LEU A 56 -10.00 -2.48 -14.05
CA LEU A 56 -9.45 -3.79 -14.34
C LEU A 56 -9.78 -4.12 -15.79
N HIS A 57 -8.74 -4.28 -16.61
CA HIS A 57 -8.86 -4.57 -18.02
C HIS A 57 -8.03 -5.79 -18.39
N ALA A 58 -8.68 -6.93 -18.60
CA ALA A 58 -8.06 -8.13 -19.13
C ALA A 58 -7.89 -8.00 -20.64
N CYS A 59 -6.65 -7.85 -21.10
CA CYS A 59 -6.30 -7.86 -22.51
C CYS A 59 -5.27 -8.95 -22.81
N GLU A 60 -5.49 -9.65 -23.93
CA GLU A 60 -4.62 -10.73 -24.46
C GLU A 60 -4.36 -11.88 -23.49
N GLY A 61 -5.36 -12.27 -22.68
CA GLY A 61 -5.25 -13.45 -21.81
C GLY A 61 -6.17 -13.43 -20.59
N ILE A 62 -5.70 -14.08 -19.52
CA ILE A 62 -6.45 -14.22 -18.28
C ILE A 62 -5.88 -13.26 -17.24
N LEU A 63 -6.77 -12.48 -16.62
CA LEU A 63 -6.48 -11.67 -15.44
C LEU A 63 -7.26 -12.25 -14.26
N GLU A 64 -6.53 -12.78 -13.28
CA GLU A 64 -7.11 -13.37 -12.08
C GLU A 64 -6.84 -12.50 -10.85
N VAL A 65 -7.90 -12.12 -10.15
CA VAL A 65 -7.81 -11.52 -8.82
C VAL A 65 -8.24 -12.56 -7.80
N GLU A 66 -7.29 -13.03 -7.01
CA GLU A 66 -7.54 -14.10 -6.05
C GLU A 66 -8.26 -13.63 -4.79
N THR A 67 -8.70 -14.60 -3.98
CA THR A 67 -9.49 -14.38 -2.77
C THR A 67 -8.86 -13.37 -1.82
N GLY A 68 -9.69 -12.46 -1.29
CA GLY A 68 -9.29 -11.50 -0.26
C GLY A 68 -8.30 -10.41 -0.72
N ALA A 69 -8.00 -10.30 -2.02
CA ALA A 69 -7.18 -9.22 -2.53
C ALA A 69 -7.89 -7.86 -2.36
N ASN A 70 -7.10 -6.82 -2.05
CA ASN A 70 -7.60 -5.47 -1.84
C ASN A 70 -7.00 -4.54 -2.88
N LEU A 71 -7.84 -3.92 -3.71
CA LEU A 71 -7.43 -2.92 -4.69
C LEU A 71 -7.78 -1.53 -4.16
N GLY A 72 -6.78 -0.67 -4.02
CA GLY A 72 -6.95 0.71 -3.59
C GLY A 72 -7.76 1.54 -4.58
N ALA A 73 -8.24 2.70 -4.13
CA ALA A 73 -8.96 3.63 -4.99
C ALA A 73 -8.09 4.08 -6.18
N GLY A 74 -8.68 4.10 -7.37
CA GLY A 74 -7.98 4.44 -8.62
C GLY A 74 -6.87 3.46 -9.02
N ALA A 75 -6.83 2.25 -8.45
CA ALA A 75 -5.90 1.23 -8.91
C ALA A 75 -6.19 0.84 -10.36
N LEU A 76 -5.14 0.70 -11.17
CA LEU A 76 -5.22 0.36 -12.58
C LEU A 76 -4.55 -0.98 -12.81
N VAL A 77 -5.29 -1.96 -13.32
CA VAL A 77 -4.76 -3.29 -13.65
C VAL A 77 -5.08 -3.58 -15.10
N ILE A 78 -4.05 -3.68 -15.95
CA ILE A 78 -4.20 -3.89 -17.38
C ILE A 78 -3.34 -5.07 -17.82
N GLY A 79 -3.90 -5.95 -18.65
CA GLY A 79 -3.19 -7.08 -19.24
C GLY A 79 -3.58 -8.42 -18.65
N LYS A 80 -2.67 -9.38 -18.82
CA LYS A 80 -2.75 -10.71 -18.22
C LYS A 80 -1.90 -10.77 -16.96
N GLY A 81 -2.29 -11.61 -16.03
CA GLY A 81 -1.56 -11.80 -14.78
C GLY A 81 -2.44 -12.30 -13.65
N ARG A 82 -1.84 -12.38 -12.48
CA ARG A 82 -2.50 -12.79 -11.24
C ARG A 82 -2.23 -11.78 -10.15
N ILE A 83 -3.27 -11.32 -9.47
CA ILE A 83 -3.16 -10.63 -8.19
C ILE A 83 -3.39 -11.70 -7.11
N GLY A 84 -2.31 -12.06 -6.41
CA GLY A 84 -2.30 -13.14 -5.43
C GLY A 84 -3.27 -12.91 -4.27
N ALA A 85 -3.66 -14.00 -3.61
CA ALA A 85 -4.64 -13.93 -2.54
C ALA A 85 -4.13 -13.05 -1.40
N ASN A 86 -5.01 -12.24 -0.81
CA ASN A 86 -4.67 -11.25 0.22
C ASN A 86 -3.59 -10.22 -0.19
N ALA A 87 -3.28 -10.08 -1.48
CA ALA A 87 -2.40 -9.00 -1.92
C ALA A 87 -3.11 -7.65 -1.73
N CYS A 88 -2.34 -6.64 -1.36
CA CYS A 88 -2.84 -5.28 -1.14
C CYS A 88 -2.23 -4.35 -2.18
N ILE A 89 -3.04 -3.87 -3.11
CA ILE A 89 -2.65 -2.90 -4.11
C ILE A 89 -2.96 -1.50 -3.61
N GLY A 90 -1.93 -0.68 -3.45
CA GLY A 90 -2.07 0.69 -2.98
C GLY A 90 -2.95 1.54 -3.93
N PRO A 91 -3.57 2.61 -3.41
CA PRO A 91 -4.33 3.55 -4.24
C PRO A 91 -3.46 4.15 -5.33
N ALA A 92 -4.07 4.39 -6.50
CA ALA A 92 -3.42 4.89 -7.71
C ALA A 92 -2.22 4.05 -8.21
N ALA A 93 -2.02 2.82 -7.70
CA ALA A 93 -1.01 1.93 -8.24
C ALA A 93 -1.45 1.36 -9.60
N THR A 94 -0.50 1.12 -10.48
CA THR A 94 -0.70 0.56 -11.82
C THR A 94 0.05 -0.76 -11.96
N ILE A 95 -0.67 -1.82 -12.30
CA ILE A 95 -0.16 -3.15 -12.60
C ILE A 95 -0.36 -3.39 -14.09
N PHE A 96 0.74 -3.53 -14.83
CA PHE A 96 0.70 -3.71 -16.28
C PHE A 96 1.35 -5.04 -16.66
N ASN A 97 0.57 -5.98 -17.18
CA ASN A 97 1.05 -7.26 -17.72
C ASN A 97 2.05 -8.01 -16.81
N CYS A 98 1.82 -7.97 -15.50
CA CYS A 98 2.63 -8.66 -14.50
C CYS A 98 1.74 -9.24 -13.40
N SER A 99 2.32 -10.13 -12.60
CA SER A 99 1.64 -10.76 -11.46
C SER A 99 2.17 -10.21 -10.14
N VAL A 100 1.29 -10.13 -9.14
CA VAL A 100 1.60 -9.74 -7.77
C VAL A 100 1.46 -10.99 -6.90
N GLU A 101 2.48 -11.27 -6.09
CA GLU A 101 2.51 -12.47 -5.28
C GLU A 101 1.50 -12.44 -4.13
N TRP A 102 1.23 -13.63 -3.58
CA TRP A 102 0.36 -13.79 -2.42
C TRP A 102 0.80 -12.90 -1.24
N GLY A 103 -0.17 -12.21 -0.62
CA GLY A 103 0.08 -11.35 0.55
C GLY A 103 1.01 -10.16 0.30
N GLN A 104 1.44 -9.92 -0.94
CA GLN A 104 2.32 -8.82 -1.27
C GLN A 104 1.59 -7.48 -1.13
N VAL A 105 2.30 -6.49 -0.58
CA VAL A 105 1.81 -5.11 -0.52
C VAL A 105 2.50 -4.28 -1.59
N VAL A 106 1.72 -3.73 -2.52
CA VAL A 106 2.18 -2.77 -3.52
C VAL A 106 1.93 -1.36 -2.98
N PRO A 107 2.96 -0.51 -2.84
CA PRO A 107 2.79 0.85 -2.33
C PRO A 107 1.87 1.72 -3.22
N PRO A 108 1.23 2.77 -2.65
CA PRO A 108 0.47 3.76 -3.42
C PRO A 108 1.27 4.35 -4.58
N GLY A 109 0.63 4.58 -5.73
CA GLY A 109 1.26 5.22 -6.90
C GLY A 109 2.38 4.40 -7.57
N SER A 110 2.59 3.14 -7.19
CA SER A 110 3.59 2.28 -7.81
C SER A 110 3.19 1.91 -9.25
N LEU A 111 4.18 1.67 -10.11
CA LEU A 111 3.99 1.15 -11.47
C LEU A 111 4.77 -0.16 -11.61
N LEU A 112 4.06 -1.27 -11.79
CA LEU A 112 4.64 -2.61 -11.91
C LEU A 112 4.46 -3.13 -13.34
N GLY A 113 5.48 -3.81 -13.86
CA GLY A 113 5.45 -4.46 -15.18
C GLY A 113 5.63 -3.53 -16.38
N ASP A 114 5.86 -2.24 -16.16
CA ASP A 114 6.36 -1.35 -17.20
C ASP A 114 7.83 -1.69 -17.54
N ASN A 115 8.02 -2.49 -18.58
CA ASN A 115 9.34 -2.85 -19.08
C ASN A 115 9.95 -1.78 -19.99
N SER A 116 9.24 -0.70 -20.31
CA SER A 116 9.76 0.37 -21.18
C SER A 116 10.86 1.19 -20.50
N ARG A 117 10.93 1.13 -19.16
CA ARG A 117 11.88 1.88 -18.32
C ARG A 117 12.88 1.00 -17.58
N LEU A 118 13.22 -0.17 -18.13
CA LEU A 118 14.32 -0.99 -17.62
C LEU A 118 15.69 -0.30 -17.87
N SER A 119 15.95 0.79 -17.16
CA SER A 119 17.29 1.26 -16.86
C SER A 119 17.76 0.52 -15.61
N ASN A 120 18.75 -0.36 -15.79
CA ASN A 120 19.55 -1.05 -14.78
C ASN A 120 19.52 -0.41 -13.37
N VAL A 121 18.59 -0.82 -12.51
CA VAL A 121 18.67 -0.64 -11.06
C VAL A 121 18.77 -2.03 -10.46
N GLN A 122 20.01 -2.45 -10.23
CA GLN A 122 20.32 -3.65 -9.46
C GLN A 122 19.69 -3.55 -8.06
N GLY A 123 19.12 -4.67 -7.62
CA GLY A 123 18.34 -4.79 -6.41
C GLY A 123 19.09 -4.44 -5.13
N GLY A 124 18.39 -3.74 -4.25
CA GLY A 124 18.65 -3.68 -2.82
C GLY A 124 17.66 -4.58 -2.08
N GLY A 125 17.57 -5.85 -2.45
CA GLY A 125 16.97 -6.86 -1.59
C GLY A 125 18.00 -7.21 -0.51
N THR A 126 17.86 -6.65 0.69
CA THR A 126 18.64 -7.09 1.85
C THR A 126 18.23 -8.54 2.11
N ALA A 127 19.07 -9.46 1.66
CA ALA A 127 18.94 -10.89 1.91
C ALA A 127 18.94 -11.12 3.43
N ALA A 128 17.79 -11.49 3.98
CA ALA A 128 17.74 -12.15 5.27
C ALA A 128 18.38 -13.53 5.11
N THR A 129 19.59 -13.68 5.63
CA THR A 129 20.29 -14.97 5.73
C THR A 129 19.41 -15.99 6.47
N PRO A 130 19.14 -17.18 5.90
CA PRO A 130 18.49 -18.25 6.64
C PRO A 130 19.56 -18.99 7.46
N ALA A 131 19.50 -18.86 8.79
CA ALA A 131 20.24 -19.72 9.70
C ALA A 131 19.27 -20.69 10.38
N ALA A 132 19.38 -21.97 10.03
CA ALA A 132 18.79 -23.10 10.74
C ALA A 132 19.84 -24.23 10.75
N PRO A 133 19.68 -25.28 11.57
CA PRO A 133 19.42 -25.32 13.01
C PRO A 133 20.48 -26.22 13.72
N LEU A 134 20.73 -26.05 15.03
CA LEU A 134 21.48 -27.04 15.82
C LEU A 134 20.83 -27.28 17.17
N ALA A 135 20.80 -28.56 17.54
CA ALA A 135 19.86 -29.20 18.42
C ALA A 135 20.20 -29.11 19.93
N SER A 136 19.11 -29.19 20.71
CA SER A 136 18.91 -29.84 22.02
C SER A 136 20.05 -29.91 23.05
N ALA A 137 19.80 -29.29 24.21
CA ALA A 137 20.09 -29.90 25.51
C ALA A 137 19.10 -29.38 26.58
N GLN A 138 18.34 -30.30 27.17
CA GLN A 138 17.46 -30.12 28.34
C GLN A 138 18.28 -30.00 29.61
N PHE A 139 17.82 -29.21 30.60
CA PHE A 139 17.93 -29.32 32.08
C PHE A 139 17.35 -27.99 32.63
N ALA A 140 16.63 -27.83 33.73
CA ALA A 140 15.89 -28.64 34.68
C ALA A 140 15.05 -27.63 35.51
N ALA A 141 14.03 -28.13 36.22
CA ALA A 141 13.07 -27.35 37.01
C ALA A 141 13.66 -26.70 38.29
N ALA A 142 12.79 -25.94 38.99
CA ALA A 142 12.87 -25.40 40.36
C ALA A 142 13.44 -23.97 40.47
N GLU A 143 12.93 -23.02 41.26
CA GLU A 143 11.69 -22.85 42.03
C GLU A 143 11.64 -21.37 42.45
N ALA A 144 10.48 -20.90 42.89
CA ALA A 144 10.21 -19.54 43.34
C ALA A 144 11.09 -19.09 44.51
N THR A 145 11.44 -17.80 44.57
CA THR A 145 11.58 -17.09 45.86
C THR A 145 11.22 -15.61 45.69
N ILE A 146 10.16 -15.23 46.38
CA ILE A 146 9.66 -13.88 46.62
C ILE A 146 10.54 -13.22 47.68
N SER A 147 10.86 -11.93 47.55
CA SER A 147 11.19 -11.07 48.71
C SER A 147 10.97 -9.57 48.39
N THR A 148 9.93 -9.02 49.01
CA THR A 148 9.67 -7.61 49.38
C THR A 148 9.69 -7.61 50.93
N PRO A 149 10.08 -6.57 51.72
CA PRO A 149 9.63 -5.15 51.69
C PRO A 149 10.78 -4.15 52.05
N ALA A 150 10.66 -2.83 52.31
CA ALA A 150 9.60 -1.98 52.85
C ALA A 150 9.84 -0.47 52.57
N ALA A 151 8.76 0.28 52.78
CA ALA A 151 8.46 1.71 52.63
C ALA A 151 9.41 2.76 53.24
N SER A 152 9.38 3.97 52.67
CA SER A 152 9.30 5.27 53.39
C SER A 152 8.89 6.40 52.41
N GLU A 153 7.69 6.96 52.58
CA GLU A 153 7.30 8.34 52.18
C GLU A 153 7.42 9.26 53.43
N PRO A 154 7.05 10.57 53.46
CA PRO A 154 6.79 11.60 52.42
C PRO A 154 7.48 12.97 52.74
N SER A 155 7.44 13.96 51.83
CA SER A 155 7.31 15.42 52.09
C SER A 155 7.36 16.18 50.75
N SER A 156 6.30 16.83 50.26
CA SER A 156 5.65 18.11 50.62
C SER A 156 6.11 19.29 49.71
N ASP A 157 5.10 19.99 49.19
CA ASP A 157 5.04 21.38 48.69
C ASP A 157 5.26 21.74 47.19
N HIS A 158 4.11 21.89 46.48
CA HIS A 158 3.53 23.15 45.91
C HIS A 158 4.52 24.28 45.49
N ASN A 159 4.45 25.04 44.37
CA ASN A 159 3.65 25.23 43.13
C ASN A 159 4.41 26.31 42.25
N PRO A 160 3.79 27.11 41.34
CA PRO A 160 3.69 27.10 39.85
C PRO A 160 4.72 27.99 39.04
N PRO A 161 4.61 28.13 37.68
CA PRO A 161 5.69 28.58 36.76
C PRO A 161 5.56 30.03 36.21
N GLU A 162 6.68 30.67 35.81
CA GLU A 162 6.81 31.74 34.73
C GLU A 162 8.23 32.40 34.71
N PRO A 163 8.64 33.21 33.70
CA PRO A 163 8.95 32.90 32.29
C PRO A 163 10.43 33.24 31.90
N SER A 164 10.88 32.63 30.81
CA SER A 164 12.24 32.71 30.25
C SER A 164 12.61 34.08 29.65
N ALA A 165 13.85 34.51 29.86
CA ALA A 165 14.57 35.48 29.00
C ALA A 165 15.59 34.72 28.11
N PRO A 166 15.85 35.17 26.87
CA PRO A 166 16.37 34.30 25.81
C PRO A 166 17.89 34.14 25.83
N PRO A 167 18.44 32.93 25.57
CA PRO A 167 19.78 32.79 25.04
C PRO A 167 19.79 33.03 23.52
N SER A 168 20.81 33.77 23.07
CA SER A 168 21.15 34.10 21.68
C SER A 168 21.11 32.88 20.74
N PRO A 169 20.76 33.06 19.44
CA PRO A 169 20.47 31.94 18.55
C PRO A 169 21.72 31.09 18.29
N PRO A 170 21.62 29.76 18.37
CA PRO A 170 22.65 28.88 17.81
C PRO A 170 22.62 29.03 16.29
N SER A 171 23.80 29.10 15.69
CA SER A 171 24.01 28.97 14.25
C SER A 171 23.33 27.67 13.79
N ASN A 172 22.14 27.84 13.20
CA ASN A 172 21.27 26.77 12.77
C ASN A 172 21.84 26.18 11.46
N GLN A 173 22.97 25.47 11.57
CA GLN A 173 23.41 24.56 10.53
C GLN A 173 22.46 23.37 10.57
N VAL A 174 21.33 23.52 9.89
CA VAL A 174 20.33 22.47 9.76
C VAL A 174 20.97 21.31 9.01
N LEU A 175 21.05 20.16 9.67
CA LEU A 175 21.51 18.91 9.08
C LEU A 175 20.75 18.67 7.77
N GLY A 176 21.47 18.57 6.66
CA GLY A 176 20.89 18.32 5.34
C GLY A 176 20.73 19.54 4.44
N GLN A 177 21.17 20.74 4.83
CA GLN A 177 21.19 21.91 3.93
C GLN A 177 21.90 21.64 2.60
N GLU A 178 23.03 20.91 2.64
CA GLU A 178 23.78 20.56 1.42
C GLU A 178 22.98 19.61 0.53
N HIS A 179 22.33 18.61 1.13
CA HIS A 179 21.48 17.66 0.41
C HIS A 179 20.25 18.34 -0.20
N LEU A 180 19.63 19.27 0.54
CA LEU A 180 18.50 20.08 0.07
C LEU A 180 18.91 20.96 -1.11
N ASN A 181 20.06 21.63 -1.03
CA ASN A 181 20.61 22.44 -2.13
C ASN A 181 20.92 21.60 -3.37
N GLN A 182 21.44 20.37 -3.18
CA GLN A 182 21.68 19.45 -4.27
C GLN A 182 20.38 18.99 -4.96
N LEU A 183 19.31 18.75 -4.18
CA LEU A 183 17.99 18.41 -4.70
C LEU A 183 17.39 19.59 -5.49
N LEU A 184 17.45 20.80 -4.92
CA LEU A 184 16.97 22.03 -5.54
C LEU A 184 17.71 22.34 -6.85
N GLY A 185 19.04 22.12 -6.90
CA GLY A 185 19.83 22.29 -8.12
C GLY A 185 19.44 21.33 -9.24
N LYS A 186 19.05 20.09 -8.92
CA LYS A 186 18.58 19.11 -9.90
C LYS A 186 17.16 19.39 -10.39
N LEU A 187 16.28 19.87 -9.51
CA LEU A 187 14.87 20.09 -9.83
C LEU A 187 14.61 21.44 -10.50
N LEU A 188 15.46 22.44 -10.29
CA LEU A 188 15.24 23.83 -10.74
C LEU A 188 16.48 24.42 -11.46
N PRO A 189 16.96 23.83 -12.57
CA PRO A 189 18.22 24.21 -13.22
C PRO A 189 18.24 25.66 -13.76
N TYR A 190 17.08 26.29 -13.95
CA TYR A 190 16.96 27.63 -14.54
C TYR A 190 16.73 28.76 -13.52
N ARG A 191 16.71 28.50 -12.21
CA ARG A 191 16.47 29.55 -11.19
C ARG A 191 17.72 30.29 -10.71
N GLN A 192 18.91 29.96 -11.24
CA GLN A 192 20.18 30.54 -10.74
C GLN A 192 20.58 31.89 -11.36
N SER A 193 19.80 32.47 -12.28
CA SER A 193 20.05 33.83 -12.78
C SER A 193 18.83 34.73 -12.56
N LEU A 194 18.78 35.39 -11.40
CA LEU A 194 18.15 36.71 -11.26
C LEU A 194 18.80 37.39 -10.05
N SER A 195 20.05 37.82 -10.25
CA SER A 195 20.74 38.82 -9.44
C SER A 195 20.60 40.18 -10.10
#